data_AF-A0A506PJH1-F1
#
_entry.id   AF-A0A506PJH1-F1
#
_cell.length_a   1.000
_cell.length_b   1.000
_cell.length_c   1.000
_cell.angle_alpha   90.00
_cell.angle_beta   90.00
_cell.angle_gamma   90.00
#
_symmetry.space_group_name_H-M   'P 1'
#
loop_
_entity.id
_entity.type
_entity.pdbx_description
1 polymer ?
#
loop_
_entity_poly.entity_id
_entity_poly.type
_entity_poly.pdbx_seq_one_letter_code
_entity_poly.pdbx_strand_id
1 'polypeptide(L)'
;MEIPIKLESLENDIAECLVHLEYLKKISFLGKEINEFVDNHNLNEKAFIDPDISNAHCIITIAQLETSLILKGLYYSTHELEKKQLLKNGILIIYEAIKSIDEFNKTLNKYSNQYVELKNELNKYFRELKTFKKGIKFDRDIKNIRNNVAGHINKDFIEYSKFMETVDVEKSINFLIAFRYIINGLNDYLFKCIIKE
;
A
#
# COMPACT_ATOMS: atom_id res chain seq x y z
N MET A 1 -21.92 10.41 -9.51
CA MET A 1 -20.89 9.40 -9.85
C MET A 1 -20.88 8.38 -8.75
N GLU A 2 -21.15 7.13 -9.08
CA GLU A 2 -21.26 6.03 -8.12
C GLU A 2 -19.90 5.31 -8.05
N ILE A 3 -19.40 5.04 -6.84
CA ILE A 3 -18.19 4.25 -6.67
C ILE A 3 -18.59 2.78 -6.84
N PRO A 4 -18.03 2.02 -7.80
CA PRO A 4 -18.43 0.65 -8.07
C PRO A 4 -17.87 -0.36 -7.05
N ILE A 5 -17.80 0.03 -5.78
CA ILE A 5 -17.44 -0.83 -4.65
C ILE A 5 -18.48 -0.64 -3.56
N LYS A 6 -18.97 -1.76 -3.01
CA LYS A 6 -19.87 -1.75 -1.86
C LYS A 6 -19.15 -1.19 -0.63
N LEU A 7 -19.77 -0.23 0.04
CA LEU A 7 -19.25 0.36 1.28
C LEU A 7 -18.86 -0.70 2.33
N GLU A 8 -19.70 -1.71 2.53
CA GLU A 8 -19.43 -2.84 3.43
C GLU A 8 -18.08 -3.54 3.13
N SER A 9 -17.72 -3.68 1.84
CA SER A 9 -16.44 -4.26 1.47
C SER A 9 -15.26 -3.39 1.91
N LEU A 10 -15.39 -2.06 1.88
CA LEU A 10 -14.35 -1.15 2.35
C LEU A 10 -14.22 -1.20 3.87
N GLU A 11 -15.35 -1.34 4.58
CA GLU A 11 -15.37 -1.45 6.04
C GLU A 11 -14.72 -2.74 6.53
N ASN A 12 -14.96 -3.85 5.82
CA ASN A 12 -14.30 -5.12 6.10
C ASN A 12 -12.79 -5.01 5.90
N ASP A 13 -12.33 -4.44 4.77
CA ASP A 13 -10.89 -4.22 4.53
C ASP A 13 -10.24 -3.37 5.63
N ILE A 14 -10.92 -2.30 6.07
CA ILE A 14 -10.41 -1.42 7.14
C ILE A 14 -10.29 -2.22 8.44
N ALA A 15 -11.33 -2.96 8.82
CA ALA A 15 -11.32 -3.75 10.03
C ALA A 15 -10.21 -4.82 10.02
N GLU A 16 -10.05 -5.52 8.91
CA GLU A 16 -9.00 -6.52 8.71
C GLU A 16 -7.61 -5.89 8.81
N CYS A 17 -7.37 -4.76 8.13
CA CYS A 17 -6.09 -4.06 8.20
C CYS A 17 -5.75 -3.62 9.63
N LEU A 18 -6.71 -3.14 10.41
CA LEU A 18 -6.49 -2.75 11.80
C LEU A 18 -6.08 -3.95 12.66
N VAL A 19 -6.73 -5.10 12.47
CA VAL A 19 -6.34 -6.36 13.15
C VAL A 19 -4.93 -6.80 12.73
N HIS A 20 -4.63 -6.76 11.43
CA HIS A 20 -3.30 -7.11 10.90
C HIS A 20 -2.20 -6.20 11.42
N LEU A 21 -2.43 -4.88 11.48
CA LEU A 21 -1.43 -3.94 12.01
C LEU A 21 -1.16 -4.17 13.50
N GLU A 22 -2.19 -4.46 14.30
CA GLU A 22 -1.99 -4.81 15.71
C GLU A 22 -1.25 -6.13 15.88
N TYR A 23 -1.49 -7.12 15.02
CA TYR A 23 -0.71 -8.35 14.98
C TYR A 23 0.76 -8.08 14.60
N LEU A 24 1.00 -7.38 13.49
CA LEU A 24 2.32 -7.03 12.98
C LEU A 24 3.14 -6.23 14.00
N LYS A 25 2.49 -5.32 14.72
CA LYS A 25 3.08 -4.59 15.83
C LYS A 25 3.58 -5.53 16.92
N LYS A 26 2.73 -6.44 17.40
CA LYS A 26 3.08 -7.41 18.44
C LYS A 26 4.24 -8.31 18.03
N ILE A 27 4.20 -8.88 16.82
CA ILE A 27 5.28 -9.76 16.35
C ILE A 27 6.59 -8.98 16.16
N SER A 28 6.54 -7.72 15.72
CA SER A 28 7.74 -6.90 15.52
C SER A 28 8.39 -6.54 16.85
N PHE A 29 7.61 -6.19 17.87
CA PHE A 29 8.12 -5.94 19.23
C PHE A 29 8.71 -7.20 19.84
N LEU A 30 7.98 -8.32 19.81
CA LEU A 30 8.46 -9.58 20.35
C LEU A 30 9.72 -10.08 19.63
N GLY A 31 9.73 -10.01 18.29
CA GLY A 31 10.89 -10.40 17.48
C GLY A 31 12.12 -9.56 17.80
N LYS A 32 11.95 -8.25 18.03
CA LYS A 32 13.02 -7.37 18.48
C LYS A 32 13.56 -7.78 19.86
N GLU A 33 12.69 -8.00 20.84
CA GLU A 33 13.09 -8.41 22.20
C GLU A 33 13.83 -9.75 22.20
N ILE A 34 13.36 -10.73 21.40
CA ILE A 34 14.02 -12.04 21.25
C ILE A 34 15.39 -11.88 20.59
N ASN A 35 15.49 -11.11 19.50
CA ASN A 35 16.77 -10.90 18.81
C ASN A 35 17.78 -10.20 19.72
N GLU A 36 17.35 -9.18 20.47
CA GLU A 36 18.20 -8.52 21.48
C GLU A 36 18.66 -9.50 22.57
N PHE A 37 17.78 -10.41 23.02
CA PHE A 37 18.14 -11.45 23.98
C PHE A 37 19.18 -12.43 23.39
N VAL A 38 18.98 -12.92 22.17
CA VAL A 38 19.88 -13.83 21.46
C VAL A 38 21.27 -13.21 21.30
N ASP A 39 21.34 -11.96 20.86
CA ASP A 39 22.58 -11.20 20.67
C ASP A 39 23.32 -11.02 22.00
N ASN A 40 22.61 -10.62 23.07
CA ASN A 40 23.19 -10.42 24.40
C ASN A 40 23.77 -11.70 25.02
N HIS A 41 23.29 -12.87 24.59
CA HIS A 41 23.73 -14.17 25.10
C HIS A 41 24.62 -14.95 24.12
N ASN A 42 25.01 -14.34 22.98
CA ASN A 42 25.79 -14.98 21.91
C ASN A 42 25.20 -16.33 21.46
N LEU A 43 23.86 -16.43 21.43
CA LEU A 43 23.20 -17.63 20.96
C LEU A 43 23.29 -17.70 19.43
N ASN A 44 23.68 -18.85 18.89
CA ASN A 44 23.83 -19.04 17.45
C ASN A 44 22.50 -19.49 16.82
N GLU A 45 21.45 -18.69 17.01
CA GLU A 45 20.11 -18.94 16.48
C GLU A 45 19.75 -17.95 15.36
N LYS A 46 18.90 -18.39 14.43
CA LYS A 46 18.34 -17.51 13.40
C LYS A 46 17.34 -16.55 14.05
N ALA A 47 17.19 -15.36 13.46
CA ALA A 47 16.14 -14.42 13.83
C ALA A 47 14.77 -15.12 13.81
N PHE A 48 14.00 -14.93 14.89
CA PHE A 48 12.69 -15.56 15.08
C PHE A 48 11.69 -15.17 13.97
N ILE A 49 11.78 -13.91 13.52
CA ILE A 49 11.05 -13.37 12.37
C ILE A 49 12.02 -12.46 11.62
N ASP A 50 12.11 -12.59 10.29
CA ASP A 50 12.91 -11.68 9.47
C ASP A 50 12.26 -10.27 9.50
N PRO A 51 12.96 -9.24 9.99
CA PRO A 51 12.42 -7.88 10.03
C PRO A 51 12.03 -7.36 8.65
N ASP A 52 12.69 -7.81 7.58
CA ASP A 52 12.44 -7.30 6.24
C ASP A 52 11.06 -7.74 5.71
N ILE A 53 10.64 -9.00 5.98
CA ILE A 53 9.33 -9.48 5.53
C ILE A 53 8.19 -8.86 6.36
N SER A 54 8.41 -8.65 7.65
CA SER A 54 7.46 -7.98 8.52
C SER A 54 7.28 -6.51 8.15
N ASN A 55 8.38 -5.81 7.82
CA ASN A 55 8.33 -4.43 7.36
C ASN A 55 7.61 -4.31 6.00
N ALA A 56 7.88 -5.23 5.08
CA ALA A 56 7.16 -5.29 3.81
C ALA A 56 5.65 -5.49 4.05
N HIS A 57 5.27 -6.43 4.93
CA HIS A 57 3.87 -6.69 5.25
C HIS A 57 3.19 -5.48 5.92
N CYS A 58 3.89 -4.81 6.82
CA CYS A 58 3.38 -3.59 7.47
C CYS A 58 3.07 -2.49 6.45
N ILE A 59 3.99 -2.20 5.54
CA ILE A 59 3.81 -1.14 4.54
C ILE A 59 2.66 -1.47 3.57
N ILE A 60 2.53 -2.71 3.14
CA ILE A 60 1.40 -3.13 2.29
C ILE A 60 0.07 -3.03 3.05
N THR A 61 0.04 -3.41 4.32
CA THR A 61 -1.16 -3.29 5.15
C THR A 61 -1.55 -1.81 5.36
N ILE A 62 -0.58 -0.93 5.58
CA ILE A 62 -0.83 0.52 5.66
C ILE A 62 -1.39 1.05 4.33
N ALA A 63 -0.78 0.69 3.20
CA ALA A 63 -1.25 1.13 1.88
C ALA A 63 -2.68 0.66 1.60
N GLN A 64 -3.04 -0.57 2.00
CA GLN A 64 -4.39 -1.09 1.91
C GLN A 64 -5.37 -0.31 2.79
N LEU A 65 -5.01 -0.08 4.06
CA LEU A 65 -5.83 0.69 4.99
C LEU A 65 -6.12 2.09 4.45
N GLU A 66 -5.07 2.82 4.05
CA GLU A 66 -5.22 4.19 3.58
C GLU A 66 -6.00 4.28 2.27
N THR A 67 -5.79 3.35 1.34
CA THR A 67 -6.56 3.26 0.09
C THR A 67 -8.05 3.02 0.39
N SER A 68 -8.36 2.11 1.31
CA SER A 68 -9.74 1.83 1.72
C SER A 68 -10.39 3.01 2.46
N LEU A 69 -9.65 3.72 3.30
CA LEU A 69 -10.11 4.95 3.96
C LEU A 69 -10.42 6.06 2.95
N ILE A 70 -9.60 6.21 1.91
CA ILE A 70 -9.86 7.19 0.84
C ILE A 70 -11.09 6.81 0.03
N LEU A 71 -11.22 5.56 -0.39
CA LEU A 71 -12.40 5.09 -1.12
C LEU A 71 -13.68 5.25 -0.28
N LYS A 72 -13.60 4.98 1.04
CA LYS A 72 -14.70 5.22 1.98
C LYS A 72 -15.00 6.72 2.11
N GLY A 73 -13.97 7.56 2.21
CA GLY A 73 -14.14 9.02 2.22
C GLY A 73 -14.87 9.51 0.97
N LEU A 74 -14.42 9.07 -0.21
CA LEU A 74 -15.02 9.43 -1.50
C LEU A 74 -16.49 9.01 -1.60
N TYR A 75 -16.87 7.90 -0.96
CA TYR A 75 -18.25 7.43 -0.91
C TYR A 75 -19.17 8.43 -0.19
N TYR A 76 -18.67 9.07 0.86
CA TYR A 76 -19.42 10.05 1.65
C TYR A 76 -19.23 11.49 1.18
N SER A 77 -18.20 11.79 0.39
CA SER A 77 -17.92 13.15 -0.06
C SER A 77 -19.04 13.69 -0.96
N THR A 78 -19.65 14.77 -0.51
CA THR A 78 -20.72 15.44 -1.26
C THR A 78 -20.17 16.55 -2.17
N HIS A 79 -18.98 17.07 -1.85
CA HIS A 79 -18.39 18.22 -2.55
C HIS A 79 -17.22 17.82 -3.47
N GLU A 80 -17.16 18.41 -4.66
CA GLU A 80 -16.12 18.08 -5.66
C GLU A 80 -14.70 18.40 -5.18
N LEU A 81 -14.51 19.49 -4.44
CA LEU A 81 -13.21 19.84 -3.87
C LEU A 81 -12.71 18.79 -2.86
N GLU A 82 -13.63 18.25 -2.05
CA GLU A 82 -13.33 17.20 -1.07
C GLU A 82 -12.88 15.92 -1.78
N LYS A 83 -13.62 15.51 -2.82
CA LYS A 83 -13.24 14.37 -3.66
C LYS A 83 -11.86 14.56 -4.28
N LYS A 84 -11.62 15.71 -4.91
CA LYS A 84 -10.31 15.99 -5.50
C LYS A 84 -9.19 15.95 -4.47
N GLN A 85 -9.42 16.46 -3.25
CA GLN A 85 -8.44 16.40 -2.17
C GLN A 85 -8.17 14.97 -1.69
N LEU A 86 -9.19 14.12 -1.59
CA LEU A 86 -9.05 12.70 -1.26
C LEU A 86 -8.30 11.93 -2.36
N LEU A 87 -8.67 12.15 -3.62
CA LEU A 87 -8.01 11.51 -4.77
C LEU A 87 -6.54 11.89 -4.86
N LYS A 88 -6.23 13.17 -4.59
CA LYS A 88 -4.88 13.68 -4.51
C LYS A 88 -4.04 12.87 -3.53
N ASN A 89 -4.54 12.69 -2.31
CA ASN A 89 -3.89 11.87 -1.29
C ASN A 89 -3.78 10.39 -1.73
N GLY A 90 -4.82 9.84 -2.34
CA GLY A 90 -4.79 8.46 -2.82
C GLY A 90 -3.77 8.18 -3.91
N ILE A 91 -3.56 9.12 -4.82
CA ILE A 91 -2.51 9.01 -5.85
C ILE A 91 -1.11 9.06 -5.20
N LEU A 92 -0.91 9.86 -4.16
CA LEU A 92 0.33 9.87 -3.40
C LEU A 92 0.57 8.52 -2.69
N ILE A 93 -0.47 7.92 -2.11
CA ILE A 93 -0.36 6.61 -1.46
C ILE A 93 0.01 5.53 -2.47
N ILE A 94 -0.62 5.51 -3.65
CA ILE A 94 -0.23 4.63 -4.76
C ILE A 94 1.27 4.80 -5.08
N TYR A 95 1.74 6.04 -5.16
CA TYR A 95 3.15 6.34 -5.45
C TYR A 95 4.11 5.77 -4.40
N GLU A 96 3.91 6.12 -3.14
CA GLU A 96 4.81 5.75 -2.05
C GLU A 96 4.76 4.23 -1.80
N ALA A 97 3.58 3.61 -1.93
CA ALA A 97 3.43 2.15 -1.81
C ALA A 97 4.16 1.40 -2.94
N ILE A 98 4.03 1.84 -4.19
CA ILE A 98 4.75 1.23 -5.32
C ILE A 98 6.25 1.34 -5.15
N LYS A 99 6.74 2.52 -4.72
CA LYS A 99 8.16 2.73 -4.46
C LYS A 99 8.67 1.80 -3.36
N SER A 100 7.89 1.65 -2.30
CA SER A 100 8.22 0.74 -1.19
C SER A 100 8.24 -0.73 -1.65
N ILE A 101 7.26 -1.16 -2.47
CA ILE A 101 7.28 -2.51 -3.08
C ILE A 101 8.56 -2.72 -3.89
N ASP A 102 8.96 -1.72 -4.68
CA ASP A 102 10.16 -1.81 -5.50
C ASP A 102 11.42 -1.98 -4.63
N GLU A 103 11.46 -1.36 -3.44
CA GLU A 103 12.54 -1.51 -2.44
C GLU A 103 12.55 -2.91 -1.80
N PHE A 104 11.38 -3.49 -1.51
CA PHE A 104 11.25 -4.83 -0.93
C PHE A 104 11.37 -5.99 -1.95
N ASN A 105 11.50 -5.71 -3.25
CA ASN A 105 11.58 -6.74 -4.29
C ASN A 105 12.61 -7.83 -3.99
N LYS A 106 13.77 -7.49 -3.42
CA LYS A 106 14.79 -8.49 -3.07
C LYS A 106 14.29 -9.44 -1.98
N THR A 107 13.69 -8.90 -0.93
CA THR A 107 13.09 -9.66 0.17
C THR A 107 11.96 -10.54 -0.35
N LEU A 108 11.01 -9.98 -1.10
CA LEU A 108 9.90 -10.76 -1.68
C LEU A 108 10.39 -11.92 -2.54
N ASN A 109 11.42 -11.69 -3.37
CA ASN A 109 12.00 -12.76 -4.18
C ASN A 109 12.70 -13.83 -3.33
N LYS A 110 13.43 -13.46 -2.26
CA LYS A 110 14.06 -14.40 -1.32
C LYS A 110 13.03 -15.38 -0.75
N TYR A 111 11.90 -14.87 -0.27
CA TYR A 111 10.81 -15.66 0.30
C TYR A 111 10.09 -16.52 -0.74
N SER A 112 9.81 -15.95 -1.91
CA SER A 112 9.14 -16.67 -2.98
C SER A 112 9.91 -17.91 -3.47
N ASN A 113 11.24 -17.91 -3.38
CA ASN A 113 12.06 -19.03 -3.81
C ASN A 113 12.09 -20.20 -2.81
N GLN A 114 11.58 -20.01 -1.58
CA GLN A 114 11.48 -21.08 -0.59
C GLN A 114 10.34 -22.05 -0.91
N TYR A 115 9.27 -21.58 -1.57
CA TYR A 115 8.09 -22.38 -1.90
C TYR A 115 7.56 -22.05 -3.31
N VAL A 116 7.45 -23.06 -4.18
CA VAL A 116 7.03 -22.89 -5.60
C VAL A 116 5.67 -22.20 -5.73
N GLU A 117 4.73 -22.51 -4.84
CA GLU A 117 3.40 -21.88 -4.80
C GLU A 117 3.49 -20.37 -4.59
N LEU A 118 4.33 -19.92 -3.65
CA LEU A 118 4.54 -18.50 -3.34
C LEU A 118 5.18 -17.76 -4.52
N LYS A 119 6.08 -18.42 -5.27
CA LYS A 119 6.66 -17.85 -6.49
C LYS A 119 5.63 -17.54 -7.56
N ASN A 120 4.68 -18.44 -7.78
CA ASN A 120 3.64 -18.24 -8.79
C ASN A 120 2.68 -17.11 -8.40
N GLU A 121 2.31 -17.03 -7.11
CA GLU A 121 1.50 -15.94 -6.58
C GLU A 121 2.21 -14.58 -6.71
N LEU A 122 3.47 -14.47 -6.26
CA LEU A 122 4.23 -13.23 -6.37
C LEU A 122 4.37 -12.76 -7.82
N ASN A 123 4.69 -13.67 -8.74
CA ASN A 123 4.82 -13.37 -10.17
C ASN A 123 3.49 -12.91 -10.81
N LYS A 124 2.35 -13.36 -10.29
CA LYS A 124 1.04 -12.84 -10.72
C LYS A 124 0.90 -11.37 -10.31
N TYR A 125 1.10 -11.05 -9.04
CA TYR A 125 0.93 -9.68 -8.54
C TYR A 125 1.94 -8.70 -9.15
N PHE A 126 3.19 -9.12 -9.40
CA PHE A 126 4.17 -8.27 -10.08
C PHE A 126 3.81 -7.98 -11.54
N ARG A 127 3.16 -8.92 -12.23
CA ARG A 127 2.64 -8.68 -13.59
C ARG A 127 1.47 -7.70 -13.57
N GLU A 128 0.56 -7.85 -12.61
CA GLU A 128 -0.57 -6.93 -12.41
C GLU A 128 -0.05 -5.52 -12.08
N LEU A 129 0.89 -5.41 -11.14
CA LEU A 129 1.52 -4.15 -10.75
C LEU A 129 2.24 -3.46 -11.92
N LYS A 130 2.98 -4.23 -12.72
CA LYS A 130 3.64 -3.71 -13.94
C LYS A 130 2.63 -3.19 -14.95
N THR A 131 1.52 -3.90 -15.13
CA THR A 131 0.43 -3.48 -16.04
C THR A 131 -0.24 -2.21 -15.53
N PHE A 132 -0.50 -2.14 -14.23
CA PHE A 132 -1.03 -0.97 -13.55
C PHE A 132 -0.12 0.26 -13.69
N LYS A 133 1.19 0.14 -13.38
CA LYS A 133 2.19 1.22 -13.54
C LYS A 133 2.21 1.81 -14.95
N LYS A 134 2.09 0.95 -15.97
CA LYS A 134 1.99 1.38 -17.38
C LYS A 134 0.68 2.13 -17.66
N GLY A 135 -0.46 1.61 -17.20
CA GLY A 135 -1.77 2.20 -17.43
C GLY A 135 -1.92 3.60 -16.85
N ILE A 136 -1.33 3.84 -15.68
CA ILE A 136 -1.39 5.14 -14.99
C ILE A 136 -0.28 6.12 -15.40
N LYS A 137 0.61 5.72 -16.32
CA LYS A 137 1.80 6.49 -16.72
C LYS A 137 2.61 6.98 -15.50
N PHE A 138 2.86 6.04 -14.58
CA PHE A 138 3.40 6.27 -13.23
C PHE A 138 4.55 7.29 -13.18
N ASP A 139 5.57 7.10 -14.03
CA ASP A 139 6.79 7.93 -13.99
C ASP A 139 6.57 9.39 -14.40
N ARG A 140 5.51 9.66 -15.18
CA ARG A 140 5.23 11.00 -15.74
C ARG A 140 4.13 11.70 -14.98
N ASP A 141 2.97 11.06 -14.85
CA ASP A 141 1.75 11.74 -14.38
C ASP A 141 1.70 11.75 -12.84
N ILE A 142 2.06 10.63 -12.18
CA ILE A 142 2.01 10.53 -10.72
C ILE A 142 3.15 11.31 -10.04
N LYS A 143 4.34 11.35 -10.64
CA LYS A 143 5.47 12.13 -10.11
C LYS A 143 5.15 13.63 -10.03
N ASN A 144 4.44 14.16 -11.03
CA ASN A 144 3.98 15.56 -11.02
C ASN A 144 2.95 15.81 -9.94
N ILE A 145 2.04 14.85 -9.72
CA ILE A 145 1.07 14.92 -8.63
C ILE A 145 1.84 14.95 -7.30
N ARG A 146 2.71 13.99 -7.01
CA ARG A 146 3.53 13.98 -5.78
C ARG A 146 4.19 15.33 -5.46
N ASN A 147 4.82 15.97 -6.43
CA ASN A 147 5.50 17.26 -6.21
C ASN A 147 4.54 18.41 -5.84
N ASN A 148 3.27 18.30 -6.24
CA ASN A 148 2.20 19.26 -5.98
C ASN A 148 1.25 18.80 -4.86
N VAL A 149 1.52 17.63 -4.25
CA VAL A 149 0.61 16.95 -3.34
C VAL A 149 1.24 16.73 -1.97
N ALA A 150 0.48 17.20 -0.97
CA ALA A 150 0.59 16.98 0.46
C ALA A 150 1.88 17.51 1.11
N GLY A 151 1.69 18.32 2.16
CA GLY A 151 2.76 18.93 2.96
C GLY A 151 2.97 20.43 2.71
N HIS A 152 2.56 20.94 1.55
CA HIS A 152 2.73 22.36 1.20
C HIS A 152 1.43 22.96 0.67
N ILE A 153 1.00 24.06 1.29
CA ILE A 153 -0.02 24.94 0.70
C ILE A 153 0.65 25.68 -0.45
N ASN A 154 0.17 25.49 -1.69
CA ASN A 154 0.70 26.25 -2.81
C ASN A 154 0.39 27.74 -2.57
N LYS A 155 1.44 28.57 -2.58
CA LYS A 155 1.36 30.01 -2.34
C LYS A 155 0.72 30.74 -3.53
N ASP A 156 0.79 30.17 -4.72
CA ASP A 156 0.14 30.66 -5.93
C ASP A 156 -1.22 29.96 -6.12
N PHE A 157 -2.29 30.73 -5.90
CA PHE A 157 -3.66 30.25 -6.05
C PHE A 157 -4.02 29.87 -7.50
N ILE A 158 -3.41 30.52 -8.50
CA ILE A 158 -3.65 30.21 -9.91
C ILE A 158 -3.02 28.86 -10.25
N GLU A 159 -1.80 28.61 -9.79
CA GLU A 159 -1.13 27.31 -9.97
C GLU A 159 -1.89 26.19 -9.26
N TYR A 160 -2.33 26.42 -8.02
CA TYR A 160 -3.18 25.50 -7.28
C TYR A 160 -4.47 25.17 -8.04
N SER A 161 -5.20 26.20 -8.49
CA SER A 161 -6.47 26.02 -9.20
C SER A 161 -6.28 25.22 -10.49
N LYS A 162 -5.26 25.56 -11.29
CA LYS A 162 -4.90 24.81 -12.51
C LYS A 162 -4.57 23.34 -12.21
N PHE A 163 -3.80 23.08 -11.16
CA PHE A 163 -3.49 21.71 -10.76
C PHE A 163 -4.78 20.94 -10.40
N MET A 164 -5.68 21.53 -9.61
CA MET A 164 -6.94 20.90 -9.23
C MET A 164 -7.87 20.64 -10.42
N GLU A 165 -7.78 21.43 -11.48
CA GLU A 165 -8.49 21.19 -12.74
C GLU A 165 -7.94 19.97 -13.50
N THR A 166 -6.66 19.63 -13.32
CA THR A 166 -6.05 18.45 -13.96
C THR A 166 -6.43 17.11 -13.33
N VAL A 167 -7.00 17.12 -12.12
CA VAL A 167 -7.42 15.89 -11.42
C VAL A 167 -8.70 15.36 -12.05
N ASP A 168 -8.55 14.36 -12.90
CA ASP A 168 -9.65 13.57 -13.46
C ASP A 168 -10.21 12.63 -12.39
N VAL A 169 -11.41 12.94 -11.92
CA VAL A 169 -12.05 12.26 -10.78
C VAL A 169 -12.35 10.80 -11.09
N GLU A 170 -12.99 10.51 -12.21
CA GLU A 170 -13.41 9.16 -12.58
C GLU A 170 -12.20 8.26 -12.81
N LYS A 171 -11.22 8.77 -13.57
CA LYS A 171 -9.97 8.03 -13.83
C LYS A 171 -9.20 7.74 -12.54
N SER A 172 -9.14 8.70 -11.62
CA SER A 172 -8.42 8.54 -10.35
C SER A 172 -9.10 7.53 -9.43
N ILE A 173 -10.44 7.49 -9.41
CA ILE A 173 -11.19 6.44 -8.70
C ILE A 173 -10.86 5.07 -9.29
N ASN A 174 -10.91 4.92 -10.61
CA ASN A 174 -10.58 3.65 -11.26
C ASN A 174 -9.16 3.18 -10.92
N PHE A 175 -8.21 4.10 -10.77
CA PHE A 175 -6.86 3.77 -10.33
C PHE A 175 -6.81 3.29 -8.89
N LEU A 176 -7.52 3.94 -7.96
CA LEU A 176 -7.59 3.51 -6.56
C LEU A 176 -8.24 2.14 -6.42
N ILE A 177 -9.31 1.88 -7.17
CA ILE A 177 -9.99 0.59 -7.19
C ILE A 177 -9.07 -0.51 -7.71
N ALA A 178 -8.42 -0.29 -8.85
CA ALA A 178 -7.48 -1.25 -9.42
C ALA A 178 -6.29 -1.49 -8.47
N PHE A 179 -5.78 -0.44 -7.84
CA PHE A 179 -4.68 -0.56 -6.87
C PHE A 179 -5.09 -1.35 -5.63
N ARG A 180 -6.30 -1.10 -5.09
CA ARG A 180 -6.88 -1.86 -3.97
C ARG A 180 -6.86 -3.38 -4.25
N TYR A 181 -7.27 -3.81 -5.43
CA TYR A 181 -7.23 -5.24 -5.77
C TYR A 181 -5.81 -5.83 -5.73
N ILE A 182 -4.81 -5.07 -6.20
CA ILE A 182 -3.42 -5.52 -6.22
C ILE A 182 -2.85 -5.60 -4.80
N ILE A 183 -3.06 -4.56 -3.98
CA ILE A 183 -2.52 -4.52 -2.61
C ILE A 183 -3.19 -5.52 -1.68
N ASN A 184 -4.50 -5.76 -1.81
CA ASN A 184 -5.18 -6.82 -1.04
C ASN A 184 -4.54 -8.18 -1.34
N GLY A 185 -4.32 -8.49 -2.62
CA GLY A 185 -3.68 -9.74 -3.00
C GLY A 185 -2.21 -9.86 -2.55
N LEU A 186 -1.46 -8.76 -2.58
CA LEU A 186 -0.10 -8.73 -2.01
C LEU A 186 -0.11 -8.90 -0.48
N ASN A 187 -1.12 -8.36 0.21
CA ASN A 187 -1.27 -8.52 1.66
C ASN A 187 -1.51 -10.00 2.02
N ASP A 188 -2.45 -10.65 1.32
CA ASP A 188 -2.71 -12.09 1.48
C ASP A 188 -1.44 -12.93 1.24
N TYR A 189 -0.67 -12.59 0.20
CA TYR A 189 0.60 -13.24 -0.10
C TYR A 189 1.62 -13.09 1.05
N LEU A 190 1.76 -11.90 1.61
CA LEU A 190 2.69 -11.62 2.70
C LEU A 190 2.29 -12.33 3.99
N PHE A 191 1.00 -12.37 4.30
CA PHE A 191 0.49 -13.12 5.43
C PHE A 191 0.82 -14.62 5.33
N LYS A 192 0.69 -15.22 4.13
CA LYS A 192 1.13 -16.60 3.88
C LYS A 192 2.63 -16.79 4.06
N CYS A 193 3.45 -15.78 3.74
CA CYS A 193 4.90 -15.86 3.95
C CYS A 193 5.23 -15.91 5.45
N ILE A 194 4.57 -15.09 6.27
CA ILE A 194 4.80 -15.04 7.72
C ILE A 194 4.32 -16.32 8.41
N ILE A 195 3.19 -16.92 8.00
CA ILE A 195 2.67 -18.14 8.63
C ILE A 195 3.44 -19.40 8.23
N LYS A 196 4.08 -19.42 7.05
CA LYS A 196 4.85 -20.57 6.56
C LYS A 196 6.30 -20.60 7.05
N GLU A 197 6.79 -19.55 7.72
CA GLU A 197 8.02 -19.60 8.53
C GLU A 197 7.82 -20.43 9.80
#